data_AF-A0A9D7AQD1-F1
#
_entry.id   AF-A0A9D7AQD1-F1
#
_cell.length_a   1.000
_cell.length_b   1.000
_cell.length_c   1.000
_cell.angle_alpha   90.00
_cell.angle_beta   90.00
_cell.angle_gamma   90.00
#
_symmetry.space_group_name_H-M   'P 1'
#
loop_
_entity.id
_entity.type
_entity.pdbx_description
1 polymer ?
#
loop_
_entity_poly.entity_id
_entity_poly.type
_entity_poly.pdbx_seq_one_letter_code
_entity_poly.pdbx_strand_id
1 'polypeptide(L)'
;MARAGQALYAQACALETQSLQGRHQDAATGLQHLLAQTHDRGQRAWLLSLAAENEERAGHDGAAHRAYVASLSLAPDLYTSLAHSDLQLRTGQTARALQTLRQLPETDAVLLRRARAMQRLNQPAWAGLRATLREREQALQQRGDDLNVHGRERALAALWLDHDPRQALVLARDNLKLQREPIDWWLALHSAYQAGDTQALAELQREVALTGLRDARLNSLTHGAPEHSKIDRPHPTTQARL
;
A
#
# COMPACT_ATOMS: atom_id res chain seq x y z
N MET A 1 33.63 -13.64 1.12
CA MET A 1 32.15 -13.63 1.28
C MET A 1 31.63 -12.30 1.85
N ALA A 2 32.14 -11.78 2.97
CA ALA A 2 31.66 -10.52 3.56
C ALA A 2 31.72 -9.28 2.64
N ARG A 3 32.85 -9.05 1.93
CA ARG A 3 32.98 -7.92 0.97
C ARG A 3 32.03 -8.02 -0.24
N ALA A 4 31.76 -9.23 -0.72
CA ALA A 4 30.84 -9.47 -1.83
C ALA A 4 29.38 -9.19 -1.42
N GLY A 5 29.00 -9.57 -0.19
CA GLY A 5 27.70 -9.22 0.38
C GLY A 5 27.53 -7.70 0.50
N GLN A 6 28.51 -7.00 1.05
CA GLN A 6 28.48 -5.52 1.18
C GLN A 6 28.31 -4.81 -0.18
N ALA A 7 29.00 -5.30 -1.22
CA ALA A 7 28.87 -4.75 -2.57
C ALA A 7 27.47 -4.96 -3.17
N LEU A 8 26.82 -6.08 -2.87
CA LEU A 8 25.44 -6.36 -3.32
C LEU A 8 24.45 -5.39 -2.66
N TYR A 9 24.53 -5.21 -1.33
CA TYR A 9 23.63 -4.29 -0.62
C TYR A 9 23.79 -2.86 -1.13
N ALA A 10 25.02 -2.38 -1.32
CA ALA A 10 25.27 -1.03 -1.83
C ALA A 10 24.69 -0.81 -3.24
N GLN A 11 24.84 -1.80 -4.13
CA GLN A 11 24.27 -1.74 -5.47
C GLN A 11 22.73 -1.77 -5.44
N ALA A 12 22.13 -2.63 -4.62
CA ALA A 12 20.69 -2.69 -4.45
C ALA A 12 20.12 -1.37 -3.90
N CYS A 13 20.78 -0.71 -2.94
CA CYS A 13 20.37 0.61 -2.45
C CYS A 13 20.43 1.68 -3.56
N ALA A 14 21.44 1.64 -4.42
CA ALA A 14 21.53 2.56 -5.56
C ALA A 14 20.39 2.31 -6.57
N LEU A 15 20.08 1.04 -6.86
CA LEU A 15 18.97 0.66 -7.74
C LEU A 15 17.61 1.06 -7.16
N GLU A 16 17.42 0.95 -5.84
CA GLU A 16 16.20 1.43 -5.19
C GLU A 16 16.06 2.95 -5.31
N THR A 17 17.16 3.69 -5.18
CA THR A 17 17.15 5.14 -5.45
C THR A 17 16.80 5.45 -6.90
N GLN A 18 17.34 4.69 -7.86
CA GLN A 18 16.98 4.81 -9.27
C GLN A 18 15.49 4.52 -9.51
N SER A 19 14.96 3.50 -8.84
CA SER A 19 13.54 3.14 -8.86
C SER A 19 12.67 4.30 -8.39
N LEU A 20 12.98 4.91 -7.23
CA LEU A 20 12.24 6.05 -6.69
C LEU A 20 12.30 7.28 -7.60
N GLN A 21 13.38 7.46 -8.37
CA GLN A 21 13.57 8.58 -9.29
C GLN A 21 12.97 8.36 -10.68
N GLY A 22 12.29 7.23 -10.92
CA GLY A 22 11.63 6.94 -12.19
C GLY A 22 12.48 6.21 -13.22
N ARG A 23 13.73 5.86 -12.89
CA ARG A 23 14.58 5.00 -13.72
C ARG A 23 14.23 3.53 -13.50
N HIS A 24 12.95 3.20 -13.68
CA HIS A 24 12.40 1.89 -13.33
C HIS A 24 13.00 0.74 -14.16
N GLN A 25 13.28 1.00 -15.45
CA GLN A 25 13.87 0.00 -16.35
C GLN A 25 15.33 -0.30 -15.98
N ASP A 26 16.11 0.73 -15.64
CA ASP A 26 17.49 0.58 -15.20
C ASP A 26 17.54 -0.19 -13.88
N ALA A 27 16.68 0.19 -12.93
CA ALA A 27 16.54 -0.50 -11.64
C ALA A 27 16.15 -1.97 -11.83
N ALA A 28 15.15 -2.27 -12.67
CA ALA A 28 14.73 -3.64 -12.98
C ALA A 28 15.88 -4.48 -13.56
N THR A 29 16.60 -3.93 -14.54
CA THR A 29 17.74 -4.61 -15.18
C THR A 29 18.86 -4.89 -14.17
N GLY A 30 19.21 -3.90 -13.35
CA GLY A 30 20.24 -4.06 -12.33
C GLY A 30 19.85 -5.06 -11.23
N LEU A 31 18.59 -5.05 -10.78
CA LEU A 31 18.09 -6.01 -9.79
C LEU A 31 18.10 -7.45 -10.33
N GLN A 32 17.75 -7.66 -11.60
CA GLN A 32 17.87 -8.96 -12.27
C GLN A 32 19.33 -9.43 -12.32
N HIS A 33 20.26 -8.54 -12.61
CA HIS A 33 21.69 -8.87 -12.60
C HIS A 33 22.18 -9.27 -11.20
N LEU A 34 21.80 -8.52 -10.16
CA LEU A 34 22.14 -8.91 -8.77
C LEU A 34 21.52 -10.26 -8.38
N LEU A 35 20.28 -10.53 -8.79
CA LEU A 35 19.62 -11.81 -8.57
C LEU A 35 20.35 -12.98 -9.25
N ALA A 36 21.03 -12.76 -10.38
CA ALA A 36 21.84 -13.78 -11.02
C ALA A 36 23.17 -14.05 -10.29
N GLN A 37 23.65 -13.09 -9.49
CA GLN A 37 24.95 -13.18 -8.79
C GLN A 37 24.87 -13.82 -7.40
N THR A 38 23.69 -13.87 -6.79
CA THR A 38 23.50 -14.46 -5.46
C THR A 38 22.66 -15.74 -5.48
N HIS A 39 23.12 -16.73 -4.71
CA HIS A 39 22.38 -17.95 -4.39
C HIS A 39 21.85 -17.95 -2.95
N ASP A 40 22.18 -16.93 -2.15
CA ASP A 40 21.68 -16.82 -0.80
C ASP A 40 20.16 -16.55 -0.81
N ARG A 41 19.41 -17.42 -0.13
CA ARG A 41 17.94 -17.39 -0.16
C ARG A 41 17.38 -16.09 0.40
N GLY A 42 17.99 -15.52 1.44
CA GLY A 42 17.56 -14.28 2.06
C GLY A 42 17.82 -13.06 1.16
N GLN A 43 19.01 -12.95 0.60
CA GLN A 43 19.35 -11.89 -0.35
C GLN A 43 18.47 -11.93 -1.60
N ARG A 44 18.19 -13.12 -2.13
CA ARG A 44 17.28 -13.29 -3.26
C ARG A 44 15.86 -12.86 -2.92
N ALA A 45 15.36 -13.25 -1.75
CA ALA A 45 14.03 -12.83 -1.30
C ALA A 45 13.94 -11.31 -1.21
N TRP A 46 14.92 -10.66 -0.60
CA TRP A 46 14.99 -9.21 -0.48
C TRP A 46 15.13 -8.48 -1.82
N LEU A 47 16.00 -8.94 -2.73
CA LEU A 47 16.12 -8.35 -4.06
C LEU A 47 14.80 -8.48 -4.87
N LEU A 48 14.05 -9.58 -4.68
CA LEU A 48 12.74 -9.75 -5.31
C LEU A 48 11.68 -8.83 -4.71
N SER A 49 11.75 -8.46 -3.42
CA SER A 49 10.84 -7.46 -2.85
C SER A 49 11.10 -6.08 -3.45
N LEU A 50 12.38 -5.66 -3.56
CA LEU A 50 12.75 -4.43 -4.25
C LEU A 50 12.31 -4.42 -5.73
N ALA A 51 12.45 -5.56 -6.42
CA ALA A 51 11.97 -5.70 -7.79
C ALA A 51 10.45 -5.53 -7.86
N ALA A 52 9.70 -6.10 -6.91
CA ALA A 52 8.25 -5.97 -6.86
C ALA A 52 7.81 -4.51 -6.66
N GLU A 53 8.45 -3.81 -5.73
CA GLU A 53 8.19 -2.41 -5.45
C GLU A 53 8.55 -1.50 -6.64
N ASN A 54 9.64 -1.80 -7.34
CA ASN A 54 10.01 -1.11 -8.57
C ASN A 54 8.94 -1.26 -9.66
N GLU A 55 8.43 -2.48 -9.86
CA GLU A 55 7.35 -2.74 -10.82
C GLU A 55 6.04 -2.04 -10.42
N GLU A 56 5.73 -1.92 -9.11
CA GLU A 56 4.59 -1.12 -8.66
C GLU A 56 4.74 0.35 -9.02
N ARG A 57 5.91 0.93 -8.77
CA ARG A 57 6.19 2.33 -9.12
C ARG A 57 6.13 2.56 -10.62
N ALA A 58 6.53 1.57 -11.42
CA ALA A 58 6.40 1.60 -12.88
C ALA A 58 4.95 1.41 -13.38
N GLY A 59 4.00 1.04 -12.51
CA GLY A 59 2.62 0.74 -12.89
C GLY A 59 2.42 -0.67 -13.45
N HIS A 60 3.40 -1.56 -13.33
CA HIS A 60 3.34 -2.94 -13.80
C HIS A 60 2.83 -3.90 -12.72
N ASP A 61 1.61 -3.68 -12.25
CA ASP A 61 1.01 -4.40 -11.12
C ASP A 61 1.07 -5.94 -11.23
N GLY A 62 0.92 -6.48 -12.43
CA GLY A 62 1.03 -7.92 -12.68
C GLY A 62 2.45 -8.47 -12.50
N ALA A 63 3.47 -7.69 -12.87
CA ALA A 63 4.88 -8.04 -12.65
C ALA A 63 5.25 -7.90 -11.17
N ALA A 64 4.81 -6.82 -10.53
CA ALA A 64 4.94 -6.61 -9.10
C ALA A 64 4.37 -7.79 -8.29
N HIS A 65 3.15 -8.23 -8.61
CA HIS A 65 2.51 -9.36 -7.95
C HIS A 65 3.35 -10.64 -8.02
N ARG A 66 3.91 -10.96 -9.20
CA ARG A 66 4.77 -12.15 -9.38
C ARG A 66 6.05 -12.05 -8.57
N ALA A 67 6.69 -10.87 -8.54
CA ALA A 67 7.91 -10.65 -7.80
C ALA A 67 7.68 -10.75 -6.28
N TYR A 68 6.58 -10.19 -5.74
CA TYR A 68 6.19 -10.37 -4.34
C TYR A 68 5.97 -11.84 -3.98
N VAL A 69 5.21 -12.58 -4.80
CA VAL A 69 4.98 -14.01 -4.56
C VAL A 69 6.30 -14.79 -4.57
N ALA A 70 7.20 -14.49 -5.51
CA ALA A 70 8.52 -15.12 -5.57
C ALA A 70 9.37 -14.80 -4.33
N SER A 71 9.38 -13.53 -3.89
CA SER A 71 10.06 -13.08 -2.68
C SER A 71 9.56 -13.85 -1.44
N LEU A 72 8.25 -13.82 -1.20
CA LEU A 72 7.63 -14.45 -0.02
C LEU A 72 7.75 -15.98 -0.04
N SER A 73 7.82 -16.60 -1.23
CA SER A 73 8.09 -18.04 -1.35
C SER A 73 9.53 -18.41 -0.96
N LEU A 74 10.48 -17.46 -1.06
CA LEU A 74 11.85 -17.61 -0.59
C LEU A 74 12.01 -17.24 0.89
N ALA A 75 11.45 -16.14 1.34
CA ALA A 75 11.47 -15.80 2.76
C ALA A 75 10.22 -14.98 3.09
N PRO A 76 9.25 -15.55 3.81
CA PRO A 76 8.13 -14.77 4.30
C PRO A 76 8.63 -13.72 5.30
N ASP A 77 8.26 -12.46 5.07
CA ASP A 77 8.47 -11.39 6.03
C ASP A 77 7.24 -10.47 6.08
N LEU A 78 7.09 -9.75 7.19
CA LEU A 78 5.92 -8.93 7.45
C LEU A 78 5.82 -7.74 6.49
N TYR A 79 6.94 -7.08 6.18
CA TYR A 79 6.96 -5.88 5.35
C TYR A 79 6.51 -6.21 3.92
N THR A 80 7.14 -7.19 3.29
CA THR A 80 6.81 -7.64 1.94
C THR A 80 5.37 -8.16 1.86
N SER A 81 4.88 -8.83 2.91
CA SER A 81 3.50 -9.31 2.98
C SER A 81 2.48 -8.17 3.04
N LEU A 82 2.79 -7.08 3.76
CA LEU A 82 1.95 -5.89 3.82
C LEU A 82 1.95 -5.15 2.47
N ALA A 83 3.11 -4.95 1.85
CA ALA A 83 3.23 -4.31 0.55
C ALA A 83 2.48 -5.10 -0.55
N HIS A 84 2.62 -6.43 -0.56
CA HIS A 84 1.85 -7.31 -1.46
C HIS A 84 0.34 -7.22 -1.23
N SER A 85 -0.08 -7.15 0.03
CA SER A 85 -1.50 -7.00 0.38
C SER A 85 -2.04 -5.64 -0.06
N ASP A 86 -1.25 -4.57 0.00
CA ASP A 86 -1.62 -3.25 -0.50
C ASP A 86 -1.79 -3.25 -2.02
N LEU A 87 -0.87 -3.89 -2.76
CA LEU A 87 -1.03 -4.12 -4.19
C LEU A 87 -2.33 -4.88 -4.48
N GLN A 88 -2.60 -5.97 -3.76
CA GLN A 88 -3.81 -6.78 -3.95
C GLN A 88 -5.09 -5.98 -3.64
N LEU A 89 -5.10 -5.17 -2.58
CA LEU A 89 -6.22 -4.28 -2.27
C LEU A 89 -6.39 -3.22 -3.38
N ARG A 90 -5.32 -2.55 -3.78
CA ARG A 90 -5.36 -1.49 -4.81
C ARG A 90 -5.86 -2.02 -6.15
N THR A 91 -5.50 -3.25 -6.51
CA THR A 91 -5.91 -3.92 -7.77
C THR A 91 -7.21 -4.71 -7.66
N GLY A 92 -7.97 -4.58 -6.57
CA GLY A 92 -9.28 -5.22 -6.40
C GLY A 92 -9.24 -6.71 -6.06
N GLN A 93 -8.07 -7.31 -5.87
CA GLN A 93 -7.86 -8.69 -5.45
C GLN A 93 -8.12 -8.90 -3.95
N THR A 94 -9.20 -8.31 -3.44
CA THR A 94 -9.52 -8.15 -2.02
C THR A 94 -9.55 -9.48 -1.24
N ALA A 95 -10.13 -10.52 -1.83
CA ALA A 95 -10.17 -11.85 -1.19
C ALA A 95 -8.76 -12.46 -1.02
N ARG A 96 -7.87 -12.24 -1.99
CA ARG A 96 -6.47 -12.69 -1.90
C ARG A 96 -5.72 -11.90 -0.84
N ALA A 97 -5.92 -10.58 -0.77
CA ALA A 97 -5.35 -9.76 0.31
C ALA A 97 -5.74 -10.28 1.69
N LEU A 98 -7.03 -10.57 1.90
CA LEU A 98 -7.49 -11.12 3.18
C LEU A 98 -6.84 -12.48 3.48
N GLN A 99 -6.66 -13.34 2.47
CA GLN A 99 -5.98 -14.62 2.63
C GLN A 99 -4.50 -14.45 3.02
N THR A 100 -3.75 -13.57 2.34
CA THR A 100 -2.36 -13.24 2.65
C THR A 100 -2.23 -12.77 4.10
N LEU A 101 -3.12 -11.85 4.52
CA LEU A 101 -3.05 -11.22 5.83
C LEU A 101 -3.43 -12.16 6.98
N ARG A 102 -4.25 -13.20 6.75
CA ARG A 102 -4.79 -14.08 7.80
C ARG A 102 -3.73 -14.81 8.63
N GLN A 103 -2.57 -15.09 8.07
CA GLN A 103 -1.50 -15.84 8.75
C GLN A 103 -0.48 -14.94 9.42
N LEU A 104 -0.58 -13.62 9.24
CA LEU A 104 0.38 -12.66 9.80
C LEU A 104 0.06 -12.31 11.26
N PRO A 105 1.07 -11.88 12.05
CA PRO A 105 0.87 -11.36 13.40
C PRO A 105 -0.13 -10.19 13.45
N GLU A 106 -0.92 -10.10 14.52
CA GLU A 106 -1.97 -9.09 14.69
C GLU A 106 -1.44 -7.72 15.13
N THR A 107 -0.53 -7.18 14.33
CA THR A 107 -0.07 -5.78 14.41
C THR A 107 -1.14 -4.84 13.86
N ASP A 108 -1.09 -3.56 14.24
CA ASP A 108 -2.07 -2.56 13.78
C ASP A 108 -2.07 -2.44 12.24
N ALA A 109 -0.90 -2.51 11.61
CA ALA A 109 -0.76 -2.51 10.16
C ALA A 109 -1.48 -3.71 9.47
N VAL A 110 -1.46 -4.89 10.10
CA VAL A 110 -2.15 -6.09 9.60
C VAL A 110 -3.65 -5.99 9.85
N LEU A 111 -4.07 -5.64 11.07
CA LEU A 111 -5.48 -5.54 11.44
C LEU A 111 -6.22 -4.51 10.58
N LEU A 112 -5.59 -3.38 10.30
CA LEU A 112 -6.11 -2.33 9.43
C LEU A 112 -6.41 -2.82 8.01
N ARG A 113 -5.46 -3.54 7.40
CA ARG A 113 -5.63 -4.09 6.04
C ARG A 113 -6.64 -5.23 6.02
N ARG A 114 -6.71 -6.06 7.07
CA ARG A 114 -7.75 -7.10 7.22
C ARG A 114 -9.13 -6.46 7.30
N ALA A 115 -9.30 -5.43 8.13
CA ALA A 115 -10.55 -4.70 8.26
C ALA A 115 -10.95 -4.08 6.91
N ARG A 116 -10.02 -3.46 6.19
CA ARG A 116 -10.30 -2.91 4.86
C ARG A 116 -10.73 -3.99 3.86
N ALA A 117 -10.06 -5.14 3.87
CA ALA A 117 -10.44 -6.24 3.00
C ALA A 117 -11.84 -6.79 3.33
N MET A 118 -12.13 -7.02 4.62
CA MET A 118 -13.44 -7.47 5.11
C MET A 118 -14.55 -6.48 4.77
N GLN A 119 -14.31 -5.18 4.95
CA GLN A 119 -15.26 -4.11 4.60
C GLN A 119 -15.62 -4.15 3.12
N ARG A 120 -14.63 -4.27 2.22
CA ARG A 120 -14.85 -4.37 0.77
C ARG A 120 -15.54 -5.66 0.34
N LEU A 121 -15.44 -6.72 1.14
CA LEU A 121 -16.14 -7.99 0.94
C LEU A 121 -17.51 -8.02 1.64
N ASN A 122 -17.99 -6.89 2.18
CA ASN A 122 -19.22 -6.78 2.96
C ASN A 122 -19.28 -7.75 4.17
N GLN A 123 -18.14 -8.06 4.78
CA GLN A 123 -18.06 -8.91 5.96
C GLN A 123 -18.12 -8.05 7.23
N PRO A 124 -19.20 -8.11 8.05
CA PRO A 124 -19.41 -7.18 9.17
C PRO A 124 -18.34 -7.26 10.27
N ALA A 125 -17.55 -8.33 10.31
CA ALA A 125 -16.43 -8.51 11.24
C ALA A 125 -15.37 -7.39 11.17
N TRP A 126 -15.30 -6.61 10.07
CA TRP A 126 -14.39 -5.47 9.97
C TRP A 126 -14.58 -4.45 11.10
N ALA A 127 -15.81 -4.28 11.59
CA ALA A 127 -16.13 -3.32 12.65
C ALA A 127 -15.46 -3.69 13.98
N GLY A 128 -15.38 -4.98 14.30
CA GLY A 128 -14.67 -5.47 15.49
C GLY A 128 -13.17 -5.16 15.42
N LEU A 129 -12.54 -5.37 14.25
CA LEU A 129 -11.14 -5.01 14.04
C LEU A 129 -10.89 -3.50 14.16
N ARG A 130 -11.82 -2.66 13.67
CA ARG A 130 -11.71 -1.20 13.86
C ARG A 130 -11.83 -0.81 15.33
N ALA A 131 -12.71 -1.45 16.10
CA ALA A 131 -12.85 -1.21 17.53
C ALA A 131 -11.53 -1.54 18.27
N THR A 132 -10.92 -2.70 18.00
CA THR A 132 -9.61 -3.07 18.56
C THR A 132 -8.53 -2.04 18.25
N LEU A 133 -8.46 -1.55 17.01
CA LEU A 133 -7.50 -0.49 16.63
C LEU A 133 -7.72 0.81 17.43
N ARG A 134 -8.98 1.21 17.64
CA ARG A 134 -9.31 2.41 18.46
C ARG A 134 -8.93 2.22 19.92
N GLU A 135 -9.17 1.04 20.49
CA GLU A 135 -8.78 0.71 21.87
C GLU A 135 -7.26 0.79 22.05
N ARG A 136 -6.48 0.26 21.09
CA ARG A 136 -5.01 0.34 21.10
C ARG A 136 -4.50 1.78 21.02
N GLU A 137 -5.10 2.59 20.14
CA GLU A 137 -4.80 4.03 20.02
C GLU A 137 -5.12 4.79 21.31
N GLN A 138 -6.28 4.53 21.93
CA GLN A 138 -6.65 5.14 23.22
C GLN A 138 -5.68 4.76 24.34
N ALA A 139 -5.23 3.50 24.38
CA ALA A 139 -4.27 3.04 25.37
C ALA A 139 -2.90 3.72 25.21
N LEU A 140 -2.43 3.94 23.97
CA LEU A 140 -1.23 4.74 23.68
C LEU A 140 -1.39 6.17 24.19
N GLN A 141 -2.52 6.80 23.88
CA GLN A 141 -2.81 8.18 24.31
C GLN A 141 -2.85 8.31 25.84
N GLN A 142 -3.45 7.35 26.55
CA GLN A 142 -3.53 7.35 28.02
C GLN A 142 -2.16 7.22 28.69
N ARG A 143 -1.20 6.55 28.04
CA ARG A 143 0.19 6.46 28.51
C ARG A 143 1.01 7.72 28.19
N GLY A 144 0.48 8.63 27.38
CA GLY A 144 1.21 9.79 26.87
C GLY A 144 2.20 9.44 25.75
N ASP A 145 2.01 8.31 25.07
CA ASP A 145 2.83 7.91 23.93
C ASP A 145 2.60 8.86 22.73
N ASP A 146 3.66 9.14 21.95
CA ASP A 146 3.53 9.95 20.74
C ASP A 146 2.83 9.15 19.62
N LEU A 147 1.56 9.48 19.39
CA LEU A 147 0.74 8.85 18.36
C LEU A 147 1.25 9.10 16.92
N ASN A 148 2.15 10.06 16.71
CA ASN A 148 2.72 10.32 15.38
C ASN A 148 3.60 9.18 14.89
N VAL A 149 4.13 8.33 15.79
CA VAL A 149 4.85 7.10 15.41
C VAL A 149 3.95 6.13 14.63
N HIS A 150 2.63 6.21 14.81
CA HIS A 150 1.61 5.44 14.09
C HIS A 150 0.81 6.30 13.10
N GLY A 151 1.38 7.42 12.65
CA GLY A 151 0.69 8.41 11.80
C GLY A 151 0.09 7.79 10.53
N ARG A 152 0.84 6.92 9.86
CA ARG A 152 0.38 6.18 8.67
C ARG A 152 -0.85 5.33 8.96
N GLU A 153 -0.81 4.47 9.97
CA GLU A 153 -1.94 3.60 10.33
C GLU A 153 -3.19 4.40 10.71
N ARG A 154 -3.01 5.51 11.45
CA ARG A 154 -4.11 6.40 11.85
C ARG A 154 -4.75 7.07 10.63
N ALA A 155 -3.96 7.61 9.72
CA ALA A 155 -4.44 8.22 8.49
C ALA A 155 -5.15 7.20 7.58
N LEU A 156 -4.60 5.99 7.46
CA LEU A 156 -5.22 4.89 6.72
C LEU A 156 -6.55 4.46 7.36
N ALA A 157 -6.65 4.36 8.69
CA ALA A 157 -7.89 4.03 9.38
C ALA A 157 -8.98 5.07 9.12
N ALA A 158 -8.63 6.36 9.22
CA ALA A 158 -9.54 7.46 8.91
C ALA A 158 -10.05 7.40 7.45
N LEU A 159 -9.14 7.18 6.50
CA LEU A 159 -9.49 7.14 5.08
C LEU A 159 -10.30 5.89 4.70
N TRP A 160 -9.84 4.71 5.14
CA TRP A 160 -10.34 3.44 4.65
C TRP A 160 -11.56 2.94 5.42
N LEU A 161 -11.59 3.12 6.73
CA LEU A 161 -12.56 2.48 7.61
C LEU A 161 -13.58 3.47 8.16
N ASP A 162 -13.14 4.67 8.52
CA ASP A 162 -14.01 5.68 9.11
C ASP A 162 -14.67 6.57 8.04
N HIS A 163 -14.22 6.49 6.78
CA HIS A 163 -14.69 7.31 5.66
C HIS A 163 -14.58 8.82 5.94
N ASP A 164 -13.54 9.22 6.66
CA ASP A 164 -13.24 10.61 6.99
C ASP A 164 -11.96 11.07 6.26
N PRO A 165 -12.08 11.46 4.98
CA PRO A 165 -10.93 11.89 4.20
C PRO A 165 -10.33 13.22 4.68
N ARG A 166 -11.10 14.06 5.41
CA ARG A 166 -10.58 15.31 5.99
C ARG A 166 -9.66 15.01 7.17
N GLN A 167 -10.09 14.15 8.08
CA GLN A 167 -9.22 13.71 9.18
C GLN A 167 -8.01 12.93 8.66
N ALA A 168 -8.20 12.08 7.65
CA ALA A 168 -7.10 11.36 7.01
C ALA A 168 -6.05 12.30 6.41
N LEU A 169 -6.48 13.39 5.77
CA LEU A 169 -5.57 14.39 5.20
C LEU A 169 -4.70 15.05 6.29
N VAL A 170 -5.31 15.45 7.42
CA VAL A 170 -4.58 16.04 8.55
C VAL A 170 -3.50 15.07 9.05
N LEU A 171 -3.90 13.82 9.34
CA LEU A 171 -2.99 12.79 9.85
C LEU A 171 -1.89 12.44 8.83
N ALA A 172 -2.23 12.39 7.54
CA ALA A 172 -1.26 12.10 6.48
C ALA A 172 -0.23 13.22 6.33
N ARG A 173 -0.63 14.49 6.44
CA ARG A 173 0.30 15.63 6.42
C ARG A 173 1.21 15.64 7.64
N ASP A 174 0.70 15.27 8.81
CA ASP A 174 1.52 15.11 10.00
C ASP A 174 2.51 13.94 9.85
N ASN A 175 2.06 12.81 9.30
CA ASN A 175 2.93 11.68 9.00
C ASN A 175 4.05 12.06 8.01
N LEU A 176 3.78 12.89 7.00
CA LEU A 176 4.79 13.37 6.04
C LEU A 176 5.92 14.22 6.66
N LYS A 177 5.75 14.69 7.91
CA LYS A 177 6.83 15.34 8.67
C LYS A 177 7.84 14.33 9.21
N LEU A 178 7.42 13.07 9.39
CA LEU A 178 8.23 11.98 9.96
C LEU A 178 8.64 10.94 8.92
N GLN A 179 7.70 10.46 8.10
CA GLN A 179 7.89 9.40 7.10
C GLN A 179 7.48 9.90 5.72
N ARG A 180 8.29 9.59 4.70
CA ARG A 180 8.10 10.08 3.32
C ARG A 180 8.24 8.95 2.30
N GLU A 181 7.74 7.78 2.64
CA GLU A 181 7.67 6.67 1.70
C GLU A 181 6.61 6.94 0.62
N PRO A 182 6.66 6.25 -0.53
CA PRO A 182 5.67 6.45 -1.59
C PRO A 182 4.22 6.25 -1.13
N ILE A 183 3.96 5.33 -0.19
CA ILE A 183 2.62 5.12 0.38
C ILE A 183 2.13 6.32 1.21
N ASP A 184 3.04 7.07 1.85
CA ASP A 184 2.69 8.26 2.65
C ASP A 184 2.22 9.39 1.75
N TRP A 185 2.91 9.58 0.62
CA TRP A 185 2.49 10.52 -0.42
C TRP A 185 1.18 10.10 -1.07
N TRP A 186 1.03 8.81 -1.39
CA TRP A 186 -0.21 8.26 -1.91
C TRP A 186 -1.38 8.55 -0.96
N LEU A 187 -1.19 8.30 0.34
CA LEU A 187 -2.21 8.52 1.36
C LEU A 187 -2.62 9.99 1.48
N ALA A 188 -1.66 10.91 1.50
CA ALA A 188 -1.94 12.35 1.55
C ALA A 188 -2.71 12.83 0.32
N LEU A 189 -2.25 12.47 -0.89
CA LEU A 189 -2.88 12.85 -2.15
C LEU A 189 -4.30 12.28 -2.27
N HIS A 190 -4.49 10.99 -1.96
CA HIS A 190 -5.81 10.36 -1.99
C HIS A 190 -6.77 10.93 -0.95
N SER A 191 -6.26 11.31 0.23
CA SER A 191 -7.08 11.96 1.27
C SER A 191 -7.54 13.34 0.81
N ALA A 192 -6.65 14.16 0.24
CA ALA A 192 -7.01 15.48 -0.30
C ALA A 192 -8.04 15.37 -1.43
N TYR A 193 -7.81 14.43 -2.36
CA TYR A 193 -8.75 14.16 -3.45
C TYR A 193 -10.14 13.75 -2.94
N GLN A 194 -10.22 12.78 -2.01
CA GLN A 194 -11.50 12.32 -1.47
C GLN A 194 -12.17 13.36 -0.56
N ALA A 195 -11.41 14.26 0.06
CA ALA A 195 -11.95 15.37 0.85
C ALA A 195 -12.55 16.49 -0.05
N GLY A 196 -12.29 16.45 -1.36
CA GLY A 196 -12.63 17.54 -2.29
C GLY A 196 -11.76 18.78 -2.11
N ASP A 197 -10.63 18.67 -1.40
CA ASP A 197 -9.73 19.79 -1.12
C ASP A 197 -8.75 19.98 -2.28
N THR A 198 -9.21 20.71 -3.30
CA THR A 198 -8.44 20.98 -4.52
C THR A 198 -7.17 21.80 -4.25
N GLN A 199 -7.19 22.67 -3.23
CA GLN A 199 -6.02 23.45 -2.84
C GLN A 199 -4.95 22.55 -2.22
N ALA A 200 -5.32 21.75 -1.20
CA ALA A 200 -4.39 20.83 -0.57
C ALA A 200 -3.85 19.78 -1.56
N LEU A 201 -4.70 19.29 -2.48
CA LEU A 201 -4.27 18.38 -3.53
C LEU A 201 -3.19 19.01 -4.43
N ALA A 202 -3.40 20.25 -4.89
CA ALA A 202 -2.44 20.96 -5.74
C ALA A 202 -1.13 21.28 -4.99
N GLU A 203 -1.20 21.59 -3.69
CA GLU A 203 -0.03 21.77 -2.83
C GLU A 203 0.78 20.49 -2.72
N LEU A 204 0.14 19.37 -2.34
CA LEU A 204 0.79 18.06 -2.20
C LEU A 204 1.40 17.57 -3.51
N GLN A 205 0.75 17.82 -4.65
CA GLN A 205 1.29 17.51 -5.97
C GLN A 205 2.59 18.29 -6.28
N ARG A 206 2.66 19.57 -5.89
CA ARG A 206 3.89 20.36 -6.03
C ARG A 206 4.97 19.85 -5.07
N GLU A 207 4.61 19.57 -3.83
CA GLU A 207 5.55 19.07 -2.82
C GLU A 207 6.17 17.74 -3.22
N VAL A 208 5.36 16.76 -3.66
CA VAL A 208 5.89 15.46 -4.10
C VAL A 208 6.76 15.59 -5.35
N ALA A 209 6.42 16.49 -6.27
CA ALA A 209 7.24 16.75 -7.46
C ALA A 209 8.65 17.27 -7.10
N LEU A 210 8.78 18.07 -6.04
CA LEU A 210 10.08 18.58 -5.55
C LEU A 210 10.96 17.47 -4.96
N THR A 211 10.38 16.35 -4.53
CA THR A 211 11.16 15.21 -4.02
C THR A 211 11.86 14.43 -5.13
N GLY A 212 11.42 14.60 -6.38
CA GLY A 212 11.86 13.77 -7.51
C GLY A 212 11.26 12.37 -7.53
N LEU A 213 10.36 12.03 -6.59
CA LEU A 213 9.66 10.75 -6.55
C LEU A 213 8.82 10.55 -7.83
N ARG A 214 9.01 9.41 -8.48
CA ARG A 214 8.22 8.95 -9.61
C ARG A 214 7.59 7.61 -9.24
N ASP A 215 6.26 7.62 -9.17
CA ASP A 215 5.47 6.45 -8.85
C ASP A 215 4.11 6.61 -9.53
N ALA A 216 3.78 5.66 -10.42
CA ALA A 216 2.53 5.66 -11.18
C ALA A 216 1.28 5.69 -10.29
N ARG A 217 1.36 5.14 -9.08
CA ARG A 217 0.27 5.11 -8.11
C ARG A 217 -0.14 6.51 -7.65
N LEU A 218 0.77 7.48 -7.66
CA LEU A 218 0.50 8.86 -7.22
C LEU A 218 -0.34 9.64 -8.24
N ASN A 219 -0.36 9.21 -9.50
CA ASN A 219 -1.15 9.83 -10.56
C ASN A 219 -2.55 9.20 -10.70
N SER A 220 -2.75 8.01 -10.13
CA SER A 220 -4.02 7.27 -10.19
C SER A 220 -4.93 7.60 -9.01
N LEU A 221 -5.48 8.82 -9.00
CA LEU A 221 -6.38 9.29 -7.93
C LEU A 221 -7.79 8.66 -7.99
N THR A 222 -8.14 7.97 -9.07
CA THR A 222 -9.51 7.49 -9.37
C THR A 222 -9.89 6.16 -8.71
N HIS A 223 -8.99 5.44 -8.06
CA HIS A 223 -9.27 4.09 -7.53
C HIS A 223 -9.36 4.06 -5.99
N GLY A 224 -10.45 4.58 -5.45
CA GLY A 224 -10.82 4.53 -4.03
C GLY A 224 -12.15 3.82 -3.71
N ALA A 225 -13.04 3.68 -4.69
CA ALA A 225 -14.32 3.00 -4.55
C ALA A 225 -14.53 2.05 -5.75
N PRO A 226 -14.92 0.78 -5.54
CA PRO A 226 -15.59 0.05 -6.61
C PRO A 226 -16.92 0.77 -6.91
N GLU A 227 -17.16 1.08 -8.18
CA GLU A 227 -18.51 1.40 -8.65
C GLU A 227 -19.45 0.23 -8.31
N HIS A 228 -20.21 0.37 -7.23
CA HIS A 228 -21.46 -0.35 -7.07
C HIS A 228 -22.59 0.55 -7.59
N SER A 229 -22.76 0.61 -8.90
CA SER A 229 -24.07 0.90 -9.52
C SER A 229 -24.03 0.75 -11.05
N LYS A 230 -24.25 -0.48 -11.51
CA LYS A 230 -25.33 -0.71 -12.46
C LYS A 230 -26.20 -1.81 -11.87
N ILE A 231 -27.16 -1.38 -11.07
CA ILE A 231 -28.33 -2.18 -10.71
C ILE A 231 -29.01 -2.53 -12.03
N ASP A 232 -29.03 -3.82 -12.35
CA ASP A 232 -29.98 -4.40 -13.31
C ASP A 232 -31.37 -3.95 -12.87
N ARG A 233 -31.99 -3.08 -13.67
CA ARG A 233 -33.42 -2.82 -13.52
C ARG A 233 -34.14 -4.09 -13.97
N PRO A 234 -35.06 -4.66 -13.17
CA PRO A 234 -35.86 -5.78 -13.64
C PRO A 234 -36.71 -5.32 -14.83
N HIS A 235 -36.63 -6.06 -15.93
CA HIS A 235 -37.54 -5.91 -17.06
C HIS A 235 -39.00 -6.09 -16.58
N PRO A 236 -39.93 -5.20 -16.95
CA PRO A 236 -41.34 -5.44 -16.69
C PRO A 236 -41.82 -6.61 -17.54
N THR A 237 -42.32 -7.63 -16.86
CA THR A 237 -43.04 -8.78 -17.40
C THR A 237 -44.18 -8.29 -18.27
N THR A 238 -44.08 -8.49 -19.59
CA THR A 238 -45.24 -8.36 -20.48
C THR A 238 -46.05 -9.64 -20.34
N GLN A 239 -47.20 -9.53 -19.68
CA GLN A 239 -48.28 -10.50 -19.77
C GLN A 239 -48.72 -10.58 -21.24
N ALA A 240 -48.52 -11.72 -21.88
CA ALA A 240 -49.27 -12.07 -23.08
C ALA A 240 -50.63 -12.62 -22.65
N ARG A 241 -51.69 -11.90 -23.02
CA ARG A 241 -53.04 -12.45 -23.15
C ARG A 241 -53.09 -13.30 -24.43
N LEU A 242 -53.85 -14.39 -24.32
CA LEU A 242 -54.35 -15.36 -25.32
C LEU A 242 -53.67 -16.72 -25.27
#